data_AF-A0A7C2XMJ0-F1
#
_entry.id   AF-A0A7C2XMJ0-F1
#
_cell.length_a   1.000
_cell.length_b   1.000
_cell.length_c   1.000
_cell.angle_alpha   90.00
_cell.angle_beta   90.00
_cell.angle_gamma   90.00
#
_symmetry.space_group_name_H-M   'P 1'
#
loop_
_entity.id
_entity.type
_entity.pdbx_description
1 polymer ?
#
loop_
_entity_poly.entity_id
_entity_poly.type
_entity_poly.pdbx_seq_one_letter_code
_entity_poly.pdbx_strand_id
1 'polypeptide(L)'
;MQDVEKDSFLGKAGLLKMLDRIQGEFSYDGTAYHLPVTYAITGRAIHTGDEARSVYEETGGNPLVAAECITSFEQAKHGKEEDPYTGFIVDSVLRKLGYSLVDGSILGLALLAGTPPRPDTAAAICRELQEKYILTFLAGDVISSLVESGVKVGAEYRLVPLGKKPLMGIHFIDIIARVAMMFGGVAPGDTDRLLRYAQERARAFVIVFSGLDEPEIAVYDAFGLLGIPILSVDGYEGSEWVQVDAGDAVGKGLDLKGIKVTVTAIPIPMACSPAFEGKSIRKEEMFVEFGGGRSPAFELLRSRPAEEVTDGKVKVIGPEIEDIREGSAVPLAIIVDVYGKTMKKDYEPVLERRIHNFVNYGEGTWHVAQRDLVWVRISKDAVAHGVR
;
A
#
# COMPACT_ATOMS: atom_id res chain seq x y z
N MET A 1 26.95 19.67 10.04
CA MET A 1 27.92 19.06 9.08
C MET A 1 28.87 18.10 9.80
N GLN A 2 29.59 18.53 10.85
CA GLN A 2 30.46 17.62 11.64
C GLN A 2 29.71 16.49 12.36
N ASP A 3 28.51 16.75 12.91
CA ASP A 3 27.73 15.71 13.60
C ASP A 3 27.12 14.70 12.60
N VAL A 4 26.58 15.16 11.48
CA VAL A 4 26.05 14.31 10.39
C VAL A 4 27.12 13.39 9.78
N GLU A 5 28.34 13.89 9.52
CA GLU A 5 29.44 13.06 9.01
C GLU A 5 29.88 12.00 10.04
N LYS A 6 29.85 12.36 11.32
CA LYS A 6 30.16 11.45 12.43
C LYS A 6 29.08 10.37 12.59
N ASP A 7 27.81 10.72 12.47
CA ASP A 7 26.68 9.78 12.59
C ASP A 7 26.64 8.82 11.39
N SER A 8 26.94 9.31 10.18
CA SER A 8 27.12 8.46 9.00
C SER A 8 28.25 7.44 9.17
N PHE A 9 29.37 7.87 9.76
CA PHE A 9 30.50 6.98 10.06
C PHE A 9 30.13 5.93 11.13
N LEU A 10 29.46 6.35 12.21
CA LEU A 10 29.03 5.45 13.28
C LEU A 10 28.02 4.42 12.79
N GLY A 11 27.05 4.82 11.97
CA GLY A 11 26.06 3.92 11.38
C GLY A 11 26.69 2.87 10.48
N LYS A 12 27.61 3.27 9.57
CA LYS A 12 28.36 2.32 8.73
C LYS A 12 29.21 1.35 9.56
N ALA A 13 29.89 1.85 10.59
CA ALA A 13 30.67 0.99 11.49
C ALA A 13 29.79 -0.01 12.26
N GLY A 14 28.58 0.40 12.66
CA GLY A 14 27.60 -0.49 13.27
C GLY A 14 27.10 -1.58 12.30
N LEU A 15 26.76 -1.20 11.07
CA LEU A 15 26.38 -2.14 10.01
C LEU A 15 27.48 -3.15 9.71
N LEU A 16 28.74 -2.72 9.63
CA LEU A 16 29.87 -3.62 9.42
C LEU A 16 30.01 -4.64 10.56
N LYS A 17 29.88 -4.20 11.83
CA LYS A 17 29.88 -5.10 12.98
C LYS A 17 28.74 -6.12 12.96
N MET A 18 27.59 -5.76 12.38
CA MET A 18 26.45 -6.66 12.22
C MET A 18 26.71 -7.66 11.09
N LEU A 19 27.22 -7.19 9.94
CA LEU A 19 27.67 -8.05 8.83
C LEU A 19 28.71 -9.08 9.29
N ASP A 20 29.66 -8.68 10.13
CA ASP A 20 30.70 -9.57 10.66
C ASP A 20 30.17 -10.74 11.51
N ARG A 21 28.91 -10.70 11.92
CA ARG A 21 28.24 -11.77 12.68
C ARG A 21 27.53 -12.78 11.78
N ILE A 22 27.41 -12.50 10.48
CA ILE A 22 26.77 -13.41 9.54
C ILE A 22 27.64 -14.67 9.40
N GLN A 23 27.02 -15.82 9.59
CA GLN A 23 27.68 -17.12 9.49
C GLN A 23 26.82 -18.08 8.69
N GLY A 24 27.44 -18.87 7.81
CA GLY A 24 26.72 -19.84 6.99
C GLY A 24 26.01 -19.21 5.78
N GLU A 25 25.05 -19.94 5.24
CA GLU A 25 24.29 -19.58 4.04
C GLU A 25 22.96 -18.91 4.39
N PHE A 26 22.51 -17.98 3.54
CA PHE A 26 21.24 -17.30 3.67
C PHE A 26 20.66 -16.88 2.31
N SER A 27 19.35 -16.74 2.26
CA SER A 27 18.60 -16.29 1.09
C SER A 27 17.18 -15.88 1.48
N TYR A 28 16.49 -15.20 0.59
CA TYR A 28 15.04 -15.07 0.67
C TYR A 28 14.34 -16.20 -0.08
N ASP A 29 13.30 -16.75 0.52
CA ASP A 29 12.43 -17.71 -0.13
C ASP A 29 11.45 -17.01 -1.10
N GLY A 30 11.08 -17.72 -2.17
CA GLY A 30 10.01 -17.25 -3.07
C GLY A 30 10.38 -16.06 -3.96
N THR A 31 11.67 -15.82 -4.19
CA THR A 31 12.14 -14.82 -5.17
C THR A 31 13.13 -15.40 -6.17
N ALA A 32 13.05 -14.93 -7.41
CA ALA A 32 14.03 -15.22 -8.46
C ALA A 32 15.17 -14.18 -8.50
N TYR A 33 15.16 -13.21 -7.58
CA TYR A 33 16.08 -12.07 -7.56
C TYR A 33 17.09 -12.13 -6.42
N HIS A 34 17.33 -13.33 -5.86
CA HIS A 34 18.29 -13.57 -4.77
C HIS A 34 18.04 -12.62 -3.58
N LEU A 35 19.00 -11.74 -3.28
CA LEU A 35 18.86 -10.58 -2.43
C LEU A 35 18.62 -9.37 -3.36
N PRO A 36 17.36 -8.95 -3.58
CA PRO A 36 17.05 -8.07 -4.70
C PRO A 36 17.77 -6.73 -4.77
N VAL A 37 18.05 -6.07 -3.65
CA VAL A 37 18.77 -4.79 -3.65
C VAL A 37 20.22 -5.01 -4.03
N THR A 38 20.87 -5.95 -3.37
CA THR A 38 22.27 -6.34 -3.61
C THR A 38 22.43 -6.84 -5.04
N TYR A 39 21.50 -7.67 -5.53
CA TYR A 39 21.50 -8.19 -6.89
C TYR A 39 21.25 -7.09 -7.92
N ALA A 40 20.35 -6.14 -7.65
CA ALA A 40 20.12 -5.01 -8.55
C ALA A 40 21.34 -4.08 -8.64
N ILE A 41 22.05 -3.86 -7.53
CA ILE A 41 23.25 -3.00 -7.49
C ILE A 41 24.46 -3.69 -8.14
N THR A 42 24.64 -4.99 -7.89
CA THR A 42 25.93 -5.67 -8.16
C THR A 42 25.85 -6.70 -9.29
N GLY A 43 24.66 -7.17 -9.63
CA GLY A 43 24.45 -8.30 -10.54
C GLY A 43 24.90 -9.65 -9.99
N ARG A 44 25.29 -9.73 -8.71
CA ARG A 44 25.81 -10.95 -8.08
C ARG A 44 24.76 -11.57 -7.15
N ALA A 45 24.58 -12.88 -7.26
CA ALA A 45 23.82 -13.68 -6.31
C ALA A 45 24.69 -13.91 -5.07
N ILE A 46 24.26 -13.40 -3.91
CA ILE A 46 25.01 -13.47 -2.65
C ILE A 46 24.29 -14.41 -1.70
N HIS A 47 25.04 -15.34 -1.12
CA HIS A 47 24.50 -16.40 -0.29
C HIS A 47 25.28 -16.64 1.00
N THR A 48 26.46 -16.07 1.17
CA THR A 48 27.33 -16.31 2.33
C THR A 48 27.82 -15.02 2.99
N GLY A 49 28.23 -15.12 4.26
CA GLY A 49 28.78 -13.98 5.00
C GLY A 49 30.04 -13.37 4.36
N ASP A 50 30.92 -14.22 3.82
CA ASP A 50 32.15 -13.74 3.14
C ASP A 50 31.83 -12.96 1.86
N GLU A 51 30.87 -13.44 1.07
CA GLU A 51 30.38 -12.73 -0.11
C GLU A 51 29.70 -11.40 0.27
N ALA A 52 28.91 -11.38 1.34
CA ALA A 52 28.26 -10.17 1.85
C ALA A 52 29.29 -9.11 2.26
N ARG A 53 30.36 -9.51 2.97
CA ARG A 53 31.45 -8.59 3.34
C ARG A 53 32.19 -8.08 2.11
N SER A 54 32.57 -8.96 1.18
CA SER A 54 33.25 -8.58 -0.06
C SER A 54 32.44 -7.54 -0.83
N VAL A 55 31.14 -7.78 -1.02
CA VAL A 55 30.27 -6.86 -1.76
C VAL A 55 30.02 -5.55 -1.01
N TYR A 56 29.90 -5.58 0.32
CA TYR A 56 29.81 -4.37 1.11
C TYR A 56 31.04 -3.48 0.92
N GLU A 57 32.25 -4.04 0.94
CA GLU A 57 33.50 -3.32 0.68
C GLU A 57 33.59 -2.80 -0.76
N GLU A 58 33.30 -3.65 -1.75
CA GLU A 58 33.32 -3.30 -3.18
C GLU A 58 32.36 -2.14 -3.51
N THR A 59 31.23 -2.06 -2.80
CA THR A 59 30.22 -0.99 -2.97
C THR A 59 30.50 0.26 -2.14
N GLY A 60 31.69 0.38 -1.54
CA GLY A 60 32.07 1.54 -0.73
C GLY A 60 31.34 1.63 0.61
N GLY A 61 30.96 0.47 1.16
CA GLY A 61 30.21 0.36 2.40
C GLY A 61 28.76 0.81 2.24
N ASN A 62 28.07 0.34 1.19
CA ASN A 62 26.68 0.72 0.91
C ASN A 62 25.73 0.20 2.01
N PRO A 63 25.03 1.08 2.75
CA PRO A 63 24.14 0.66 3.83
C PRO A 63 23.00 -0.27 3.40
N LEU A 64 22.51 -0.14 2.17
CA LEU A 64 21.40 -0.96 1.66
C LEU A 64 21.82 -2.42 1.48
N VAL A 65 23.02 -2.65 0.95
CA VAL A 65 23.62 -3.98 0.82
C VAL A 65 23.78 -4.63 2.20
N ALA A 66 24.31 -3.87 3.16
CA ALA A 66 24.47 -4.36 4.52
C ALA A 66 23.14 -4.74 5.15
N ALA A 67 22.16 -3.84 5.11
CA ALA A 67 20.84 -4.02 5.69
C ALA A 67 20.13 -5.25 5.12
N GLU A 68 20.19 -5.46 3.82
CA GLU A 68 19.54 -6.60 3.17
C GLU A 68 20.22 -7.92 3.54
N CYS A 69 21.56 -7.97 3.54
CA CYS A 69 22.29 -9.16 3.94
C CYS A 69 22.02 -9.52 5.41
N ILE A 70 22.06 -8.53 6.30
CA ILE A 70 21.77 -8.72 7.72
C ILE A 70 20.33 -9.21 7.90
N THR A 71 19.36 -8.56 7.25
CA THR A 71 17.94 -8.89 7.40
C THR A 71 17.63 -10.29 6.87
N SER A 72 18.18 -10.65 5.72
CA SER A 72 18.04 -11.99 5.15
C SER A 72 18.66 -13.07 6.03
N PHE A 73 19.86 -12.82 6.57
CA PHE A 73 20.51 -13.73 7.52
C PHE A 73 19.69 -13.92 8.81
N GLU A 74 19.22 -12.83 9.42
CA GLU A 74 18.42 -12.90 10.64
C GLU A 74 17.10 -13.66 10.41
N GLN A 75 16.44 -13.43 9.26
CA GLN A 75 15.25 -14.19 8.88
C GLN A 75 15.55 -15.67 8.62
N ALA A 76 16.67 -16.00 7.97
CA ALA A 76 17.07 -17.39 7.74
C ALA A 76 17.37 -18.13 9.06
N LYS A 77 17.97 -17.42 10.03
CA LYS A 77 18.35 -17.98 11.33
C LYS A 77 17.17 -18.12 12.29
N HIS A 78 16.29 -17.13 12.33
CA HIS A 78 15.20 -17.04 13.32
C HIS A 78 13.84 -17.42 12.77
N GLY A 79 13.73 -17.63 11.45
CA GLY A 79 12.47 -17.82 10.76
C GLY A 79 11.72 -16.51 10.54
N LYS A 80 10.58 -16.61 9.85
CA LYS A 80 9.69 -15.49 9.63
C LYS A 80 9.04 -15.06 10.97
N GLU A 81 8.96 -13.76 11.20
CA GLU A 81 8.16 -13.21 12.30
C GLU A 81 6.69 -13.67 12.20
N GLU A 82 6.07 -13.94 13.35
CA GLU A 82 4.66 -14.37 13.43
C GLU A 82 3.68 -13.29 12.94
N ASP A 83 2.42 -13.65 12.76
CA ASP A 83 1.39 -12.66 12.42
C ASP A 83 1.38 -11.49 13.44
N PRO A 84 1.22 -10.24 13.00
CA PRO A 84 0.76 -9.84 11.66
C PRO A 84 1.88 -9.64 10.62
N TYR A 85 3.15 -9.89 10.95
CA TYR A 85 4.28 -9.45 10.13
C TYR A 85 4.43 -10.23 8.81
N THR A 86 4.66 -9.51 7.72
CA THR A 86 4.87 -10.11 6.39
C THR A 86 6.30 -10.54 6.17
N GLY A 87 7.28 -9.85 6.75
CA GLY A 87 8.68 -9.98 6.38
C GLY A 87 8.89 -9.65 4.89
N PHE A 88 9.85 -10.34 4.29
CA PHE A 88 10.09 -10.28 2.84
C PHE A 88 8.83 -10.68 2.04
N ILE A 89 8.40 -9.80 1.13
CA ILE A 89 7.27 -10.07 0.24
C ILE A 89 7.75 -10.90 -0.94
N VAL A 90 7.22 -12.10 -1.14
CA VAL A 90 7.61 -13.00 -2.24
C VAL A 90 7.15 -12.51 -3.62
N ASP A 91 7.83 -12.94 -4.69
CA ASP A 91 7.58 -12.45 -6.06
C ASP A 91 6.15 -12.73 -6.56
N SER A 92 5.53 -13.82 -6.11
CA SER A 92 4.15 -14.16 -6.49
C SER A 92 3.14 -13.18 -5.91
N VAL A 93 3.39 -12.66 -4.71
CA VAL A 93 2.59 -11.61 -4.08
C VAL A 93 2.89 -10.26 -4.74
N LEU A 94 4.17 -9.97 -4.98
CA LEU A 94 4.58 -8.73 -5.64
C LEU A 94 4.01 -8.60 -7.05
N ARG A 95 3.93 -9.68 -7.84
CA ARG A 95 3.25 -9.66 -9.15
C ARG A 95 1.77 -9.30 -9.05
N LYS A 96 1.08 -9.79 -8.02
CA LYS A 96 -0.33 -9.45 -7.79
C LYS A 96 -0.48 -7.96 -7.45
N LEU A 97 0.37 -7.44 -6.55
CA LEU A 97 0.40 -6.02 -6.21
C LEU A 97 0.80 -5.14 -7.41
N GLY A 98 1.67 -5.65 -8.29
CA GLY A 98 2.10 -4.97 -9.51
C GLY A 98 0.95 -4.62 -10.47
N TYR A 99 -0.10 -5.45 -10.54
CA TYR A 99 -1.29 -5.10 -11.32
C TYR A 99 -1.99 -3.85 -10.78
N SER A 100 -2.09 -3.72 -9.46
CA SER A 100 -2.71 -2.56 -8.79
C SER A 100 -1.88 -1.27 -8.93
N LEU A 101 -0.56 -1.39 -9.12
CA LEU A 101 0.32 -0.25 -9.43
C LEU A 101 0.16 0.24 -10.88
N VAL A 102 -0.30 -0.63 -11.79
CA VAL A 102 -0.47 -0.31 -13.22
C VAL A 102 -1.90 0.13 -13.54
N ASP A 103 -2.92 -0.43 -12.88
CA ASP A 103 -4.33 -0.12 -13.12
C ASP A 103 -4.79 1.22 -12.50
N GLY A 104 -3.91 1.88 -11.75
CA GLY A 104 -4.15 3.18 -11.12
C GLY A 104 -4.91 3.12 -9.79
N SER A 105 -5.18 1.93 -9.26
CA SER A 105 -5.80 1.75 -7.94
C SER A 105 -4.86 2.09 -6.77
N ILE A 106 -3.55 2.12 -7.02
CA ILE A 106 -2.50 2.61 -6.13
C ILE A 106 -1.80 3.78 -6.81
N LEU A 107 -1.77 4.95 -6.16
CA LEU A 107 -1.21 6.17 -6.74
C LEU A 107 0.28 6.39 -6.42
N GLY A 108 0.75 5.76 -5.35
CA GLY A 108 2.14 5.81 -4.89
C GLY A 108 2.39 4.84 -3.74
N LEU A 109 3.64 4.84 -3.28
CA LEU A 109 4.13 3.98 -2.20
C LEU A 109 4.60 4.83 -1.03
N ALA A 110 4.34 4.39 0.19
CA ALA A 110 4.87 5.01 1.40
C ALA A 110 5.50 3.96 2.32
N LEU A 111 6.57 4.32 3.02
CA LEU A 111 7.06 3.58 4.18
C LEU A 111 6.85 4.44 5.43
N LEU A 112 6.18 3.89 6.44
CA LEU A 112 6.11 4.45 7.79
C LEU A 112 7.04 3.65 8.69
N ALA A 113 7.94 4.31 9.40
CA ALA A 113 8.91 3.62 10.25
C ALA A 113 9.18 4.31 11.59
N GLY A 114 9.70 3.53 12.53
CA GLY A 114 10.10 3.99 13.85
C GLY A 114 9.01 3.87 14.90
N THR A 115 9.11 4.70 15.93
CA THR A 115 8.30 4.68 17.14
C THR A 115 7.46 5.95 17.23
N PRO A 116 6.15 5.88 16.89
CA PRO A 116 5.30 7.04 16.98
C PRO A 116 5.15 7.51 18.43
N PRO A 117 5.07 8.82 18.68
CA PRO A 117 5.05 9.37 20.03
C PRO A 117 3.73 9.07 20.74
N ARG A 118 2.65 8.90 19.95
CA ARG A 118 1.32 8.51 20.41
C ARG A 118 0.64 7.63 19.36
N PRO A 119 -0.19 6.65 19.76
CA PRO A 119 -0.80 5.73 18.81
C PRO A 119 -1.79 6.35 17.81
N ASP A 120 -2.47 7.43 18.22
CA ASP A 120 -3.40 8.18 17.38
C ASP A 120 -2.70 8.87 16.19
N THR A 121 -1.46 9.31 16.36
CA THR A 121 -0.68 9.98 15.30
C THR A 121 -0.44 9.05 14.11
N ALA A 122 0.06 7.83 14.36
CA ALA A 122 0.31 6.87 13.28
C ALA A 122 -1.00 6.43 12.60
N ALA A 123 -2.05 6.21 13.38
CA ALA A 123 -3.36 5.84 12.86
C ALA A 123 -3.95 6.91 11.92
N ALA A 124 -3.81 8.20 12.28
CA ALA A 124 -4.26 9.32 11.44
C ALA A 124 -3.50 9.39 10.10
N ILE A 125 -2.17 9.28 10.14
CA ILE A 125 -1.33 9.26 8.93
C ILE A 125 -1.70 8.07 8.02
N CYS A 126 -1.83 6.87 8.59
CA CYS A 126 -2.23 5.68 7.84
C CYS A 126 -3.61 5.84 7.19
N ARG A 127 -4.59 6.39 7.91
CA ARG A 127 -5.92 6.65 7.36
C ARG A 127 -5.87 7.61 6.17
N GLU A 128 -5.14 8.72 6.31
CA GLU A 128 -4.99 9.66 5.20
C GLU A 128 -4.29 9.00 4.00
N LEU A 129 -3.21 8.23 4.20
CA LEU A 129 -2.55 7.49 3.13
C LEU A 129 -3.51 6.54 2.39
N GLN A 130 -4.39 5.84 3.12
CA GLN A 130 -5.41 4.98 2.53
C GLN A 130 -6.44 5.78 1.70
N GLU A 131 -6.93 6.90 2.22
CA GLU A 131 -7.85 7.82 1.52
C GLU A 131 -7.22 8.41 0.24
N LYS A 132 -5.88 8.57 0.25
CA LYS A 132 -5.08 9.05 -0.89
C LYS A 132 -4.62 7.91 -1.82
N TYR A 133 -5.13 6.70 -1.63
CA TYR A 133 -4.83 5.52 -2.43
C TYR A 133 -3.34 5.13 -2.46
N ILE A 134 -2.63 5.36 -1.35
CA ILE A 134 -1.23 4.99 -1.19
C ILE A 134 -1.13 3.59 -0.60
N LEU A 135 -0.23 2.77 -1.16
CA LEU A 135 0.15 1.50 -0.55
C LEU A 135 1.25 1.78 0.47
N THR A 136 0.94 1.53 1.74
CA THR A 136 1.84 1.85 2.86
C THR A 136 2.47 0.59 3.40
N PHE A 137 3.78 0.64 3.60
CA PHE A 137 4.57 -0.36 4.30
C PHE A 137 4.94 0.18 5.68
N LEU A 138 5.05 -0.72 6.66
CA LEU A 138 5.25 -0.37 8.06
C LEU A 138 6.47 -1.11 8.61
N ALA A 139 7.35 -0.45 9.34
CA ALA A 139 8.52 -1.10 9.97
C ALA A 139 8.82 -0.49 11.35
N GLY A 140 8.93 -1.34 12.38
CA GLY A 140 9.15 -0.87 13.76
C GLY A 140 7.88 -0.82 14.63
N ASP A 141 7.99 -0.11 15.74
CA ASP A 141 6.94 0.03 16.77
C ASP A 141 5.67 0.75 16.27
N VAL A 142 5.72 1.39 15.09
CA VAL A 142 4.52 1.87 14.40
C VAL A 142 3.48 0.77 14.20
N ILE A 143 3.90 -0.49 14.01
CA ILE A 143 2.99 -1.62 13.78
C ILE A 143 2.23 -1.98 15.06
N SER A 144 2.93 -2.17 16.18
CA SER A 144 2.29 -2.48 17.46
C SER A 144 1.37 -1.35 17.90
N SER A 145 1.81 -0.11 17.75
CA SER A 145 1.03 1.10 18.00
C SER A 145 -0.30 1.14 17.23
N LEU A 146 -0.30 0.78 15.95
CA LEU A 146 -1.53 0.68 15.14
C LEU A 146 -2.45 -0.45 15.63
N VAL A 147 -1.89 -1.64 15.89
CA VAL A 147 -2.67 -2.80 16.36
C VAL A 147 -3.31 -2.53 17.73
N GLU A 148 -2.57 -1.94 18.66
CA GLU A 148 -3.07 -1.54 19.98
C GLU A 148 -4.17 -0.48 19.89
N SER A 149 -4.15 0.36 18.85
CA SER A 149 -5.21 1.32 18.53
C SER A 149 -6.42 0.72 17.80
N GLY A 150 -6.45 -0.60 17.59
CA GLY A 150 -7.51 -1.29 16.88
C GLY A 150 -7.48 -1.11 15.36
N VAL A 151 -6.40 -0.58 14.79
CA VAL A 151 -6.21 -0.47 13.33
C VAL A 151 -5.79 -1.83 12.78
N LYS A 152 -6.54 -2.32 11.78
CA LYS A 152 -6.20 -3.56 11.09
C LYS A 152 -5.08 -3.31 10.08
N VAL A 153 -4.04 -4.14 10.14
CA VAL A 153 -2.90 -4.13 9.21
C VAL A 153 -2.94 -5.37 8.33
N GLY A 154 -2.41 -5.27 7.13
CA GLY A 154 -2.46 -6.30 6.09
C GLY A 154 -2.41 -5.70 4.69
N ALA A 155 -2.05 -6.52 3.70
CA ALA A 155 -1.99 -6.09 2.30
C ALA A 155 -3.37 -5.70 1.76
N GLU A 156 -4.42 -6.40 2.21
CA GLU A 156 -5.83 -6.11 1.94
C GLU A 156 -6.27 -4.75 2.48
N TYR A 157 -5.63 -4.27 3.55
CA TYR A 157 -5.87 -2.95 4.12
C TYR A 157 -4.90 -1.88 3.58
N ARG A 158 -4.02 -2.23 2.64
CA ARG A 158 -2.95 -1.35 2.12
C ARG A 158 -1.97 -0.84 3.20
N LEU A 159 -1.89 -1.55 4.32
CA LEU A 159 -1.01 -1.25 5.45
C LEU A 159 -0.16 -2.50 5.71
N VAL A 160 0.93 -2.68 4.97
CA VAL A 160 1.73 -3.91 4.96
C VAL A 160 2.79 -3.90 6.08
N PRO A 161 2.65 -4.74 7.12
CA PRO A 161 3.58 -4.76 8.25
C PRO A 161 4.86 -5.56 7.94
N LEU A 162 5.97 -4.89 7.60
CA LEU A 162 7.22 -5.55 7.21
C LEU A 162 7.89 -6.29 8.36
N GLY A 163 7.95 -5.71 9.56
CA GLY A 163 8.54 -6.37 10.73
C GLY A 163 8.77 -5.45 11.92
N LYS A 164 9.14 -6.03 13.07
CA LYS A 164 9.24 -5.34 14.37
C LYS A 164 10.31 -4.26 14.47
N LYS A 165 11.31 -4.25 13.59
CA LYS A 165 12.42 -3.29 13.66
C LYS A 165 12.38 -2.32 12.48
N PRO A 166 12.79 -1.05 12.65
CA PRO A 166 12.94 -0.12 11.55
C PRO A 166 13.85 -0.64 10.42
N LEU A 167 14.87 -1.44 10.72
CA LEU A 167 15.73 -2.11 9.72
C LEU A 167 14.94 -2.96 8.70
N MET A 168 13.78 -3.50 9.09
CA MET A 168 12.89 -4.27 8.19
C MET A 168 12.33 -3.42 7.04
N GLY A 169 12.47 -2.08 7.13
CA GLY A 169 12.22 -1.15 6.05
C GLY A 169 13.05 -1.43 4.79
N ILE A 170 14.15 -2.19 4.86
CA ILE A 170 14.88 -2.63 3.66
C ILE A 170 14.00 -3.38 2.65
N HIS A 171 12.98 -4.12 3.11
CA HIS A 171 12.03 -4.79 2.22
C HIS A 171 11.23 -3.83 1.35
N PHE A 172 11.09 -2.57 1.74
CA PHE A 172 10.54 -1.52 0.89
C PHE A 172 11.40 -1.28 -0.35
N ILE A 173 12.73 -1.28 -0.18
CA ILE A 173 13.67 -1.13 -1.28
C ILE A 173 13.77 -2.44 -2.09
N ASP A 174 13.68 -3.61 -1.45
CA ASP A 174 13.59 -4.90 -2.17
C ASP A 174 12.43 -4.90 -3.16
N ILE A 175 11.29 -4.30 -2.79
CA ILE A 175 10.11 -4.16 -3.65
C ILE A 175 10.40 -3.24 -4.82
N ILE A 176 10.99 -2.06 -4.58
CA ILE A 176 11.32 -1.09 -5.62
C ILE A 176 12.33 -1.70 -6.61
N ALA A 177 13.37 -2.35 -6.11
CA ALA A 177 14.40 -3.00 -6.92
C ALA A 177 13.79 -4.10 -7.81
N ARG A 178 12.92 -4.95 -7.26
CA ARG A 178 12.25 -6.00 -8.03
C ARG A 178 11.26 -5.45 -9.02
N VAL A 179 10.48 -4.44 -8.67
CA VAL A 179 9.56 -3.79 -9.63
C VAL A 179 10.35 -3.21 -10.80
N ALA A 180 11.49 -2.59 -10.55
CA ALA A 180 12.40 -2.08 -11.58
C ALA A 180 12.93 -3.21 -12.49
N MET A 181 13.35 -4.34 -11.92
CA MET A 181 13.86 -5.48 -12.71
C MET A 181 12.74 -6.23 -13.45
N MET A 182 11.59 -6.46 -12.81
CA MET A 182 10.47 -7.24 -13.33
C MET A 182 9.69 -6.50 -14.42
N PHE A 183 9.38 -5.22 -14.18
CA PHE A 183 8.49 -4.42 -15.04
C PHE A 183 9.23 -3.27 -15.73
N GLY A 184 10.25 -2.71 -15.09
CA GLY A 184 11.09 -1.66 -15.66
C GLY A 184 12.15 -2.15 -16.64
N GLY A 185 12.40 -3.47 -16.70
CA GLY A 185 13.44 -4.07 -17.55
C GLY A 185 14.85 -3.63 -17.17
N VAL A 186 15.06 -3.23 -15.91
CA VAL A 186 16.39 -2.91 -15.38
C VAL A 186 17.18 -4.21 -15.24
N ALA A 187 18.37 -4.26 -15.84
CA ALA A 187 19.25 -5.41 -15.72
C ALA A 187 19.90 -5.44 -14.33
N PRO A 188 20.11 -6.62 -13.73
CA PRO A 188 20.92 -6.75 -12.51
C PRO A 188 22.31 -6.15 -12.71
N GLY A 189 22.79 -5.36 -11.75
CA GLY A 189 24.05 -4.63 -11.83
C GLY A 189 23.98 -3.26 -12.52
N ASP A 190 22.87 -2.91 -13.16
CA ASP A 190 22.67 -1.59 -13.78
C ASP A 190 22.15 -0.57 -12.75
N THR A 191 23.05 -0.16 -11.86
CA THR A 191 22.76 0.78 -10.77
C THR A 191 22.22 2.12 -11.30
N ASP A 192 22.72 2.61 -12.43
CA ASP A 192 22.28 3.88 -13.02
C ASP A 192 20.82 3.82 -13.49
N ARG A 193 20.41 2.70 -14.14
CA ARG A 193 18.99 2.51 -14.51
C ARG A 193 18.12 2.27 -13.29
N LEU A 194 18.60 1.55 -12.29
CA LEU A 194 17.87 1.37 -11.02
C LEU A 194 17.59 2.72 -10.37
N LEU A 195 18.61 3.59 -10.26
CA LEU A 195 18.49 4.91 -9.68
C LEU A 195 17.48 5.79 -10.43
N ARG A 196 17.60 5.86 -11.76
CA ARG A 196 16.63 6.60 -12.59
C ARG A 196 15.22 6.06 -12.43
N TYR A 197 15.05 4.74 -12.38
CA TYR A 197 13.75 4.12 -12.17
C TYR A 197 13.16 4.53 -10.81
N ALA A 198 13.93 4.43 -9.73
CA ALA A 198 13.48 4.82 -8.39
C ALA A 198 13.06 6.30 -8.33
N GLN A 199 13.85 7.19 -8.94
CA GLN A 199 13.58 8.63 -8.96
C GLN A 199 12.33 8.99 -9.77
N GLU A 200 12.18 8.43 -10.97
CA GLU A 200 11.17 8.86 -11.96
C GLU A 200 9.87 8.04 -11.92
N ARG A 201 9.93 6.76 -11.52
CA ARG A 201 8.82 5.81 -11.67
C ARG A 201 8.23 5.32 -10.36
N ALA A 202 9.03 5.14 -9.30
CA ALA A 202 8.58 4.44 -8.09
C ALA A 202 7.52 5.20 -7.27
N ARG A 203 7.42 6.53 -7.41
CA ARG A 203 6.48 7.39 -6.65
C ARG A 203 6.43 7.02 -5.16
N ALA A 204 7.60 6.94 -4.56
CA ALA A 204 7.81 6.47 -3.20
C ALA A 204 8.26 7.61 -2.28
N PHE A 205 7.77 7.65 -1.05
CA PHE A 205 8.28 8.53 0.02
C PHE A 205 8.28 7.78 1.36
N VAL A 206 9.02 8.31 2.33
CA VAL A 206 9.14 7.70 3.67
C VAL A 206 8.70 8.74 4.70
N ILE A 207 7.94 8.29 5.70
CA ILE A 207 7.64 9.04 6.92
C ILE A 207 8.28 8.29 8.09
N VAL A 208 9.14 8.97 8.83
CA VAL A 208 9.91 8.40 9.94
C VAL A 208 9.55 9.12 11.24
N PHE A 209 9.26 8.31 12.25
CA PHE A 209 9.21 8.73 13.64
C PHE A 209 10.56 8.47 14.32
N SER A 210 10.73 8.98 15.54
CA SER A 210 11.93 8.71 16.35
C SER A 210 12.14 7.20 16.65
N GLY A 211 13.31 6.84 17.19
CA GLY A 211 13.58 5.48 17.66
C GLY A 211 14.30 4.58 16.65
N LEU A 212 14.98 5.15 15.66
CA LEU A 212 15.98 4.46 14.86
C LEU A 212 17.34 4.51 15.57
N ASP A 213 18.13 3.45 15.47
CA ASP A 213 19.53 3.46 15.91
C ASP A 213 20.48 3.97 14.81
N GLU A 214 21.76 4.19 15.11
CA GLU A 214 22.71 4.75 14.14
C GLU A 214 22.85 3.90 12.85
N PRO A 215 22.93 2.56 12.92
CA PRO A 215 22.83 1.70 11.74
C PRO A 215 21.57 1.94 10.90
N GLU A 216 20.41 2.02 11.54
CA GLU A 216 19.13 2.24 10.86
C GLU A 216 19.08 3.63 10.22
N ILE A 217 19.54 4.69 10.88
CA ILE A 217 19.65 6.03 10.27
C ILE A 217 20.45 5.96 8.98
N ALA A 218 21.61 5.29 8.98
CA ALA A 218 22.47 5.19 7.80
C ALA A 218 21.78 4.46 6.64
N VAL A 219 20.90 3.49 6.93
CA VAL A 219 20.09 2.80 5.92
C VAL A 219 19.03 3.73 5.34
N TYR A 220 18.32 4.47 6.19
CA TYR A 220 17.29 5.40 5.74
C TYR A 220 17.90 6.58 4.97
N ASP A 221 19.05 7.11 5.40
CA ASP A 221 19.83 8.09 4.62
C ASP A 221 20.14 7.59 3.20
N ALA A 222 20.47 6.30 3.05
CA ALA A 222 20.70 5.70 1.75
C ALA A 222 19.42 5.56 0.89
N PHE A 223 18.21 5.60 1.48
CA PHE A 223 16.97 5.71 0.70
C PHE A 223 16.87 7.07 0.00
N GLY A 224 17.37 8.14 0.64
CA GLY A 224 17.44 9.47 0.06
C GLY A 224 18.25 9.51 -1.25
N LEU A 225 19.32 8.71 -1.33
CA LEU A 225 20.13 8.58 -2.55
C LEU A 225 19.34 8.00 -3.73
N LEU A 226 18.29 7.22 -3.49
CA LEU A 226 17.35 6.73 -4.50
C LEU A 226 16.33 7.80 -4.93
N GLY A 227 16.47 9.02 -4.43
CA GLY A 227 15.55 10.14 -4.58
C GLY A 227 14.24 9.93 -3.84
N ILE A 228 14.19 9.07 -2.83
CA ILE A 228 13.00 8.86 -2.00
C ILE A 228 13.05 9.89 -0.88
N PRO A 229 12.15 10.90 -0.84
CA PRO A 229 12.14 11.89 0.21
C PRO A 229 11.78 11.25 1.55
N ILE A 230 12.46 11.69 2.60
CA ILE A 230 12.28 11.20 3.97
C ILE A 230 11.74 12.36 4.80
N LEU A 231 10.55 12.15 5.34
CA LEU A 231 9.80 13.11 6.13
C LEU A 231 9.91 12.73 7.60
N SER A 232 10.51 13.59 8.41
CA SER A 232 10.69 13.37 9.85
C SER A 232 9.64 14.13 10.64
N VAL A 233 8.87 13.42 11.46
CA VAL A 233 7.68 13.97 12.13
C VAL A 233 7.96 14.58 13.51
N ASP A 234 8.99 14.12 14.22
CA ASP A 234 9.23 14.48 15.63
C ASP A 234 10.59 15.15 15.87
N GLY A 235 11.08 15.94 14.92
CA GLY A 235 12.36 16.66 15.09
C GLY A 235 13.58 15.74 15.03
N TYR A 236 13.43 14.53 14.50
CA TYR A 236 14.50 13.55 14.36
C TYR A 236 15.35 13.89 13.14
N GLU A 237 16.67 13.96 13.30
CA GLU A 237 17.57 14.43 12.25
C GLU A 237 18.25 13.26 11.52
N GLY A 238 18.18 13.30 10.20
CA GLY A 238 19.07 12.56 9.30
C GLY A 238 19.74 13.54 8.35
N SER A 239 20.55 13.05 7.41
CA SER A 239 21.43 13.92 6.62
C SER A 239 20.68 14.98 5.79
N GLU A 240 19.58 14.60 5.15
CA GLU A 240 18.76 15.47 4.29
C GLU A 240 17.25 15.29 4.54
N TRP A 241 16.87 14.91 5.77
CA TRP A 241 15.48 14.61 6.09
C TRP A 241 14.67 15.90 6.24
N VAL A 242 13.47 15.90 5.68
CA VAL A 242 12.57 17.04 5.72
C VAL A 242 11.75 16.99 7.00
N GLN A 243 11.98 17.94 7.90
CA GLN A 243 11.16 18.10 9.10
C GLN A 243 9.74 18.54 8.71
N VAL A 244 8.74 17.89 9.30
CA VAL A 244 7.32 18.16 9.00
C VAL A 244 6.47 17.84 10.21
N ASP A 245 5.37 18.57 10.41
CA ASP A 245 4.38 18.20 11.41
C ASP A 245 3.61 16.95 10.95
N ALA A 246 3.16 16.13 11.91
CA ALA A 246 2.46 14.87 11.61
C ALA A 246 1.26 15.03 10.65
N GLY A 247 0.50 16.12 10.81
CA GLY A 247 -0.67 16.42 9.97
C GLY A 247 -0.34 16.87 8.54
N ASP A 248 0.89 17.30 8.28
CA ASP A 248 1.31 17.76 6.95
C ASP A 248 2.18 16.72 6.22
N ALA A 249 2.61 15.66 6.91
CA ALA A 249 3.54 14.66 6.39
C ALA A 249 3.04 14.01 5.09
N VAL A 250 1.77 13.55 5.07
CA VAL A 250 1.20 12.89 3.89
C VAL A 250 1.13 13.85 2.71
N GLY A 251 0.53 15.03 2.89
CA GLY A 251 0.45 16.06 1.86
C GLY A 251 1.82 16.43 1.28
N LYS A 252 2.80 16.66 2.16
CA LYS A 252 4.18 16.99 1.76
C LYS A 252 4.83 15.86 0.94
N GLY A 253 4.65 14.60 1.34
CA GLY A 253 5.19 13.44 0.63
C GLY A 253 4.61 13.28 -0.76
N LEU A 254 3.30 13.45 -0.89
CA LEU A 254 2.60 13.45 -2.18
C LEU A 254 3.11 14.55 -3.10
N ASP A 255 3.27 15.78 -2.59
CA ASP A 255 3.76 16.93 -3.35
C ASP A 255 5.20 16.73 -3.84
N LEU A 256 6.11 16.27 -2.97
CA LEU A 256 7.51 16.00 -3.33
C LEU A 256 7.64 14.92 -4.40
N LYS A 257 6.68 14.00 -4.50
CA LYS A 257 6.62 12.97 -5.55
C LYS A 257 5.66 13.27 -6.69
N GLY A 258 5.05 14.46 -6.72
CA GLY A 258 4.11 14.85 -7.76
C GLY A 258 2.90 13.92 -7.88
N ILE A 259 2.51 13.27 -6.77
CA ILE A 259 1.36 12.35 -6.74
C ILE A 259 0.10 13.20 -6.65
N LYS A 260 -0.60 13.33 -7.78
CA LYS A 260 -1.86 14.05 -7.85
C LYS A 260 -3.01 13.16 -7.44
N VAL A 261 -3.52 13.36 -6.24
CA VAL A 261 -4.70 12.65 -5.78
C VAL A 261 -5.94 13.40 -6.27
N THR A 262 -6.66 12.78 -7.19
CA THR A 262 -8.00 13.26 -7.56
C THR A 262 -8.98 12.61 -6.60
N VAL A 263 -9.00 13.05 -5.35
CA VAL A 263 -10.06 12.62 -4.43
C VAL A 263 -11.33 13.29 -4.93
N THR A 264 -12.13 12.56 -5.71
CA THR A 264 -13.53 12.93 -5.85
C THR A 264 -14.15 12.64 -4.50
N ALA A 265 -14.30 13.66 -3.65
CA ALA A 265 -15.09 13.52 -2.43
C ALA A 265 -16.51 13.15 -2.87
N ILE A 266 -16.84 11.86 -2.73
CA ILE A 266 -18.18 11.37 -3.02
C ILE A 266 -19.00 11.75 -1.78
N PRO A 267 -20.04 12.59 -1.90
CA PRO A 267 -20.84 13.06 -0.77
C PRO A 267 -21.79 11.95 -0.31
N ILE A 268 -21.24 10.87 0.23
CA ILE A 268 -21.96 9.72 0.76
C ILE A 268 -21.66 9.56 2.25
N PRO A 269 -22.61 9.00 3.02
CA PRO A 269 -22.52 8.91 4.48
C PRO A 269 -21.62 7.77 5.00
N MET A 270 -20.88 7.12 4.11
CA MET A 270 -19.98 6.00 4.43
C MET A 270 -18.62 6.18 3.76
N ALA A 271 -17.60 5.53 4.30
CA ALA A 271 -16.29 5.51 3.68
C ALA A 271 -16.35 4.77 2.32
N CYS A 272 -15.64 5.30 1.32
CA CYS A 272 -15.56 4.72 -0.02
C CYS A 272 -14.09 4.51 -0.39
N SER A 273 -13.68 3.26 -0.53
CA SER A 273 -12.32 2.88 -0.89
C SER A 273 -12.26 1.46 -1.44
N PRO A 274 -11.39 1.17 -2.42
CA PRO A 274 -11.09 -0.19 -2.85
C PRO A 274 -10.68 -1.13 -1.70
N ALA A 275 -10.19 -0.61 -0.57
CA ALA A 275 -9.84 -1.41 0.60
C ALA A 275 -11.05 -2.10 1.28
N PHE A 276 -12.27 -1.66 0.98
CA PHE A 276 -13.49 -2.30 1.51
C PHE A 276 -13.99 -3.46 0.63
N GLU A 277 -13.47 -3.59 -0.59
CA GLU A 277 -13.84 -4.64 -1.53
C GLU A 277 -13.51 -6.04 -0.96
N GLY A 278 -14.42 -6.99 -1.13
CA GLY A 278 -14.24 -8.37 -0.68
C GLY A 278 -14.70 -8.69 0.74
N LYS A 279 -15.10 -7.68 1.55
CA LYS A 279 -15.78 -7.93 2.83
C LYS A 279 -17.17 -8.53 2.58
N SER A 280 -17.35 -9.81 2.93
CA SER A 280 -18.68 -10.45 2.86
C SER A 280 -19.56 -10.01 4.03
N ILE A 281 -20.80 -9.62 3.76
CA ILE A 281 -21.79 -9.31 4.80
C ILE A 281 -22.56 -10.58 5.17
N ARG A 282 -22.48 -11.00 6.43
CA ARG A 282 -23.21 -12.18 6.91
C ARG A 282 -24.67 -11.86 7.22
N LYS A 283 -25.50 -12.89 7.40
CA LYS A 283 -26.96 -12.71 7.57
C LYS A 283 -27.30 -11.93 8.84
N GLU A 284 -26.51 -12.12 9.89
CA GLU A 284 -26.63 -11.44 11.18
C GLU A 284 -26.29 -9.95 11.13
N GLU A 285 -25.38 -9.56 10.24
CA GLU A 285 -24.91 -8.19 10.01
C GLU A 285 -25.75 -7.44 8.95
N MET A 286 -26.53 -8.18 8.16
CA MET A 286 -27.30 -7.67 7.04
C MET A 286 -28.55 -6.91 7.51
N PHE A 287 -28.77 -5.73 6.92
CA PHE A 287 -30.02 -4.98 7.04
C PHE A 287 -31.01 -5.37 5.92
N VAL A 288 -30.56 -5.44 4.67
CA VAL A 288 -31.41 -5.82 3.53
C VAL A 288 -30.59 -6.61 2.50
N GLU A 289 -31.24 -7.51 1.76
CA GLU A 289 -30.68 -8.12 0.56
C GLU A 289 -31.56 -7.93 -0.68
N PHE A 290 -30.91 -7.89 -1.84
CA PHE A 290 -31.55 -7.79 -3.15
C PHE A 290 -30.97 -8.85 -4.09
N GLY A 291 -31.79 -9.57 -4.83
CA GLY A 291 -31.30 -10.57 -5.76
C GLY A 291 -30.96 -11.92 -5.12
N GLY A 292 -29.94 -12.61 -5.63
CA GLY A 292 -29.47 -13.89 -5.06
C GLY A 292 -30.52 -15.02 -5.05
N GLY A 293 -31.51 -14.95 -5.94
CA GLY A 293 -32.66 -15.86 -5.97
C GLY A 293 -33.70 -15.63 -4.85
N ARG A 294 -33.53 -14.58 -4.03
CA ARG A 294 -34.47 -14.18 -2.96
C ARG A 294 -35.48 -13.14 -3.43
N SER A 295 -35.07 -12.27 -4.33
CA SER A 295 -35.92 -11.29 -5.03
C SER A 295 -35.42 -11.09 -6.46
N PRO A 296 -36.24 -10.56 -7.38
CA PRO A 296 -35.77 -10.13 -8.68
C PRO A 296 -34.81 -8.94 -8.53
N ALA A 297 -33.62 -9.03 -9.12
CA ALA A 297 -32.71 -7.90 -9.16
C ALA A 297 -31.95 -7.85 -10.49
N PHE A 298 -31.71 -6.65 -11.01
CA PHE A 298 -30.83 -6.48 -12.15
C PHE A 298 -30.04 -5.16 -12.11
N GLU A 299 -28.91 -5.15 -12.79
CA GLU A 299 -28.16 -3.95 -13.15
C GLU A 299 -28.11 -3.79 -14.67
N LEU A 300 -28.17 -2.55 -15.15
CA LEU A 300 -28.11 -2.22 -16.56
C LEU A 300 -27.47 -0.85 -16.75
N LEU A 301 -26.38 -0.80 -17.52
CA LEU A 301 -25.84 0.45 -18.02
C LEU A 301 -26.22 0.62 -19.49
N ARG A 302 -26.74 1.80 -19.85
CA ARG A 302 -27.17 2.08 -21.22
C ARG A 302 -26.74 3.47 -21.66
N SER A 303 -26.25 3.55 -22.90
CA SER A 303 -25.96 4.82 -23.56
C SER A 303 -27.27 5.48 -23.99
N ARG A 304 -27.43 6.76 -23.70
CA ARG A 304 -28.60 7.56 -24.09
C ARG A 304 -28.17 8.84 -24.83
N PRO A 305 -29.04 9.42 -25.68
CA PRO A 305 -28.83 10.75 -26.23
C PRO A 305 -28.65 11.80 -25.13
N ALA A 306 -27.92 12.88 -25.42
CA ALA A 306 -27.60 13.93 -24.46
C ALA A 306 -28.87 14.56 -23.84
N GLU A 307 -29.94 14.64 -24.61
CA GLU A 307 -31.21 15.24 -24.22
C GLU A 307 -32.00 14.41 -23.20
N GLU A 308 -31.67 13.12 -23.09
CA GLU A 308 -32.33 12.17 -22.19
C GLU A 308 -31.57 11.94 -20.88
N VAL A 309 -30.35 12.48 -20.77
CA VAL A 309 -29.51 12.37 -19.57
C VAL A 309 -29.45 13.71 -18.85
N THR A 310 -29.77 13.72 -17.56
CA THR A 310 -29.47 14.85 -16.68
C THR A 310 -28.27 14.47 -15.82
N ASP A 311 -27.15 15.17 -16.01
CA ASP A 311 -25.91 14.89 -15.28
C ASP A 311 -26.12 15.00 -13.76
N GLY A 312 -25.55 14.05 -13.01
CA GLY A 312 -25.66 13.94 -11.56
C GLY A 312 -27.05 13.59 -11.01
N LYS A 313 -28.07 13.34 -11.84
CA LYS A 313 -29.42 13.04 -11.37
C LYS A 313 -29.52 11.61 -10.83
N VAL A 314 -29.84 11.49 -9.54
CA VAL A 314 -30.17 10.22 -8.88
C VAL A 314 -31.66 10.20 -8.53
N LYS A 315 -32.32 9.06 -8.74
CA LYS A 315 -33.74 8.88 -8.42
C LYS A 315 -33.99 7.46 -7.92
N VAL A 316 -34.58 7.34 -6.74
CA VAL A 316 -35.13 6.09 -6.21
C VAL A 316 -36.62 5.99 -6.62
N ILE A 317 -37.03 4.83 -7.15
CA ILE A 317 -38.42 4.55 -7.50
C ILE A 317 -38.84 3.32 -6.69
N GLY A 318 -39.54 3.54 -5.58
CA GLY A 318 -39.87 2.51 -4.62
C GLY A 318 -39.68 3.01 -3.19
N PRO A 319 -39.70 2.11 -2.19
CA PRO A 319 -39.39 2.46 -0.81
C PRO A 319 -37.91 2.85 -0.70
N GLU A 320 -37.64 3.89 0.10
CA GLU A 320 -36.28 4.21 0.55
C GLU A 320 -35.83 3.20 1.62
N ILE A 321 -34.53 3.16 1.92
CA ILE A 321 -33.99 2.20 2.90
C ILE A 321 -34.68 2.29 4.28
N GLU A 322 -35.08 3.50 4.69
CA GLU A 322 -35.73 3.79 5.98
C GLU A 322 -37.12 3.16 6.07
N ASP A 323 -37.77 2.91 4.91
CA ASP A 323 -39.08 2.28 4.80
C ASP A 323 -39.00 0.75 4.61
N ILE A 324 -37.78 0.20 4.47
CA ILE A 324 -37.55 -1.22 4.29
C ILE A 324 -37.39 -1.91 5.65
N ARG A 325 -38.07 -3.06 5.80
CA ARG A 325 -37.95 -3.88 7.01
C ARG A 325 -36.56 -4.52 7.09
N GLU A 326 -35.90 -4.38 8.23
CA GLU A 326 -34.65 -5.08 8.54
C GLU A 326 -34.78 -6.61 8.35
N GLY A 327 -33.77 -7.21 7.74
CA GLY A 327 -33.66 -8.63 7.41
C GLY A 327 -34.50 -9.07 6.22
N SER A 328 -35.12 -8.15 5.48
CA SER A 328 -35.97 -8.48 4.33
C SER A 328 -35.19 -8.63 3.02
N ALA A 329 -35.84 -9.29 2.04
CA ALA A 329 -35.38 -9.35 0.66
C ALA A 329 -36.32 -8.52 -0.23
N VAL A 330 -35.77 -7.55 -0.95
CA VAL A 330 -36.56 -6.57 -1.74
C VAL A 330 -36.08 -6.60 -3.20
N PRO A 331 -36.94 -6.34 -4.21
CA PRO A 331 -36.49 -6.22 -5.59
C PRO A 331 -35.57 -4.99 -5.81
N LEU A 332 -34.64 -5.07 -6.75
CA LEU A 332 -33.73 -3.96 -7.09
C LEU A 332 -33.52 -3.82 -8.61
N ALA A 333 -33.47 -2.58 -9.09
CA ALA A 333 -33.05 -2.26 -10.44
C ALA A 333 -32.02 -1.14 -10.40
N ILE A 334 -30.77 -1.44 -10.74
CA ILE A 334 -29.70 -0.43 -10.89
C ILE A 334 -29.65 -0.03 -12.36
N ILE A 335 -30.20 1.13 -12.71
CA ILE A 335 -30.18 1.63 -14.09
C ILE A 335 -29.25 2.84 -14.16
N VAL A 336 -28.19 2.72 -14.96
CA VAL A 336 -27.21 3.78 -15.17
C VAL A 336 -27.30 4.30 -16.61
N ASP A 337 -27.82 5.51 -16.75
CA ASP A 337 -27.89 6.23 -18.02
C ASP A 337 -26.62 7.06 -18.21
N VAL A 338 -25.89 6.82 -19.31
CA VAL A 338 -24.66 7.56 -19.61
C VAL A 338 -24.73 8.23 -20.98
N TYR A 339 -24.08 9.38 -21.08
CA TYR A 339 -23.80 10.06 -22.34
C TYR A 339 -22.34 10.47 -22.40
N GLY A 340 -21.72 10.37 -23.58
CA GLY A 340 -20.39 10.86 -23.82
C GLY A 340 -20.11 11.00 -25.31
N LYS A 341 -19.38 12.04 -25.72
CA LYS A 341 -19.05 12.31 -27.14
C LYS A 341 -18.34 11.14 -27.82
N THR A 342 -17.57 10.36 -27.06
CA THR A 342 -16.82 9.19 -27.51
C THR A 342 -17.41 7.86 -27.01
N MET A 343 -18.58 7.90 -26.35
CA MET A 343 -19.26 6.71 -25.84
C MET A 343 -19.72 5.83 -27.00
N LYS A 344 -19.48 4.52 -26.89
CA LYS A 344 -19.92 3.51 -27.86
C LYS A 344 -20.76 2.47 -27.16
N LYS A 345 -21.69 1.87 -27.89
CA LYS A 345 -22.52 0.78 -27.36
C LYS A 345 -21.69 -0.40 -26.83
N ASP A 346 -20.57 -0.69 -27.49
CA ASP A 346 -19.64 -1.75 -27.07
C ASP A 346 -18.94 -1.47 -25.73
N TYR A 347 -18.99 -0.23 -25.22
CA TYR A 347 -18.46 0.13 -23.90
C TYR A 347 -19.47 -0.14 -22.78
N GLU A 348 -20.75 -0.31 -23.09
CA GLU A 348 -21.79 -0.57 -22.08
C GLU A 348 -21.43 -1.75 -21.16
N PRO A 349 -21.05 -2.94 -21.68
CA PRO A 349 -20.73 -4.08 -20.83
C PRO A 349 -19.45 -3.87 -20.02
N VAL A 350 -18.51 -3.07 -20.52
CA VAL A 350 -17.24 -2.77 -19.83
C VAL A 350 -17.49 -1.89 -18.61
N LEU A 351 -18.34 -0.86 -18.77
CA LEU A 351 -18.70 0.04 -17.69
C LEU A 351 -19.70 -0.60 -16.72
N GLU A 352 -20.66 -1.37 -17.20
CA GLU A 352 -21.61 -2.13 -16.36
C GLU A 352 -20.87 -3.02 -15.37
N ARG A 353 -19.81 -3.71 -15.83
CA ARG A 353 -18.98 -4.55 -14.96
C ARG A 353 -18.34 -3.78 -13.79
N ARG A 354 -18.17 -2.46 -13.91
CA ARG A 354 -17.60 -1.63 -12.83
C ARG A 354 -18.60 -1.36 -11.70
N ILE A 355 -19.91 -1.56 -11.92
CA ILE A 355 -20.93 -1.43 -10.86
C ILE A 355 -20.59 -2.35 -9.68
N HIS A 356 -20.13 -3.58 -9.98
CA HIS A 356 -19.62 -4.50 -8.97
C HIS A 356 -18.58 -3.85 -8.05
N ASN A 357 -17.53 -3.27 -8.62
CA ASN A 357 -16.46 -2.64 -7.86
C ASN A 357 -16.99 -1.42 -7.10
N PHE A 358 -17.77 -0.56 -7.76
CA PHE A 358 -18.28 0.67 -7.15
C PHE A 358 -19.18 0.42 -5.95
N VAL A 359 -20.04 -0.60 -6.02
CA VAL A 359 -20.85 -0.99 -4.86
C VAL A 359 -20.00 -1.62 -3.77
N ASN A 360 -19.00 -2.45 -4.10
CA ASN A 360 -18.13 -3.08 -3.10
C ASN A 360 -17.10 -2.12 -2.46
N TYR A 361 -16.88 -0.93 -3.03
CA TYR A 361 -16.00 0.08 -2.43
C TYR A 361 -16.65 0.80 -1.25
N GLY A 362 -17.97 0.73 -1.09
CA GLY A 362 -18.66 1.28 0.08
C GLY A 362 -18.41 0.42 1.32
N GLU A 363 -18.05 1.05 2.43
CA GLU A 363 -17.97 0.33 3.70
C GLU A 363 -19.36 -0.16 4.13
N GLY A 364 -19.50 -1.48 4.27
CA GLY A 364 -20.76 -2.10 4.69
C GLY A 364 -21.76 -2.34 3.56
N THR A 365 -21.31 -2.31 2.30
CA THR A 365 -22.04 -2.79 1.11
C THR A 365 -21.33 -3.98 0.49
N TRP A 366 -22.09 -4.87 -0.16
CA TRP A 366 -21.55 -6.06 -0.81
C TRP A 366 -22.34 -6.38 -2.07
N HIS A 367 -21.65 -6.71 -3.16
CA HIS A 367 -22.23 -7.01 -4.45
C HIS A 367 -21.52 -8.19 -5.12
N VAL A 368 -22.26 -9.15 -5.69
CA VAL A 368 -21.72 -10.23 -6.52
C VAL A 368 -22.60 -10.50 -7.74
N ALA A 369 -22.05 -11.31 -8.65
CA ALA A 369 -22.63 -11.61 -9.96
C ALA A 369 -22.76 -10.33 -10.81
N GLN A 370 -23.61 -10.38 -11.84
CA GLN A 370 -23.75 -9.33 -12.85
C GLN A 370 -25.12 -9.44 -13.53
N ARG A 371 -25.54 -8.37 -14.22
CA ARG A 371 -26.78 -8.31 -15.02
C ARG A 371 -28.03 -8.63 -14.18
N ASP A 372 -28.83 -9.61 -14.57
CA ASP A 372 -30.08 -10.03 -13.94
C ASP A 372 -29.91 -11.11 -12.85
N LEU A 373 -28.65 -11.41 -12.51
CA LEU A 373 -28.30 -12.39 -11.48
C LEU A 373 -27.60 -11.76 -10.28
N VAL A 374 -27.56 -10.43 -10.21
CA VAL A 374 -26.90 -9.69 -9.13
C VAL A 374 -27.41 -10.11 -7.76
N TRP A 375 -26.52 -10.03 -6.76
CA TRP A 375 -26.88 -10.19 -5.36
C TRP A 375 -26.19 -9.11 -4.55
N VAL A 376 -26.99 -8.27 -3.89
CA VAL A 376 -26.53 -7.10 -3.15
C VAL A 376 -26.96 -7.20 -1.70
N ARG A 377 -26.08 -6.80 -0.79
CA ARG A 377 -26.36 -6.65 0.64
C ARG A 377 -25.90 -5.29 1.14
N ILE A 378 -26.65 -4.77 2.10
CA ILE A 378 -26.29 -3.58 2.89
C ILE A 378 -26.32 -3.99 4.36
N SER A 379 -25.27 -3.61 5.11
CA SER A 379 -25.13 -3.93 6.53
C SER A 379 -25.96 -2.98 7.41
N LYS A 380 -26.27 -3.42 8.63
CA LYS A 380 -26.93 -2.57 9.65
C LYS A 380 -26.10 -1.36 10.02
N ASP A 381 -24.78 -1.53 10.07
CA ASP A 381 -23.84 -0.47 10.40
C ASP A 381 -23.86 0.63 9.33
N ALA A 382 -23.85 0.27 8.04
CA ALA A 382 -23.97 1.24 6.96
C ALA A 382 -25.27 2.05 7.05
N VAL A 383 -26.41 1.40 7.31
CA VAL A 383 -27.70 2.09 7.49
C VAL A 383 -27.68 3.00 8.71
N ALA A 384 -27.09 2.57 9.83
CA ALA A 384 -26.95 3.40 11.04
C ALA A 384 -26.08 4.65 10.80
N HIS A 385 -25.11 4.57 9.91
CA HIS A 385 -24.30 5.71 9.48
C HIS A 385 -25.01 6.65 8.49
N GLY A 386 -26.23 6.31 8.05
CA GLY A 386 -27.09 7.19 7.26
C GLY A 386 -27.14 6.88 5.76
N VAL A 387 -26.67 5.70 5.32
CA VAL A 387 -26.86 5.23 3.95
C VAL A 387 -28.34 5.24 3.59
N ARG A 388 -28.66 5.66 2.36
CA ARG A 388 -30.01 5.75 1.80
C ARG A 388 -30.09 5.08 0.45
#